data_AF-A0A2S5KRJ1-F1
#
_entry.id   AF-A0A2S5KRJ1-F1
#
_cell.length_a   1.000
_cell.length_b   1.000
_cell.length_c   1.000
_cell.angle_alpha   90.00
_cell.angle_beta   90.00
_cell.angle_gamma   90.00
#
_symmetry.space_group_name_H-M   'P 1'
#
loop_
_entity.id
_entity.type
_entity.pdbx_description
1 polymer ?
#
loop_
_entity_poly.entity_id
_entity_poly.type
_entity_poly.pdbx_seq_one_letter_code
_entity_poly.pdbx_strand_id
1 'polypeptide(L)'
;MLAGLLAINAQAAQPPQPKAAYQAQVDIWDARNNRVYPAVVNAYTSKMRIRMQKTQEMQNMPGDAAVAVFDPVTGEAFVYPTGRVAAGEQIVMKLDMQRVSSMLGGASFDVSHLQGQKIGHRTVAGEGCDEWQLASPQQPNKQGVACITQDGVVLSARELNARRDNYLVRQISRGPQDAKLFMPPVGYRTVDMGSLLGGLQGLLGGSGGQSGGSMMQNMDSETLQKMMENVDPETLQKMLQSGQ
;
A
#
# COMPACT_ATOMS: atom_id res chain seq x y z
N MET A 1 35.18 1.28 -12.49
CA MET A 1 34.70 1.38 -11.09
C MET A 1 34.02 0.06 -10.77
N LEU A 2 34.70 -0.76 -9.95
CA LEU A 2 34.28 -2.12 -9.63
C LEU A 2 33.05 -2.09 -8.71
N ALA A 3 31.98 -2.74 -9.15
CA ALA A 3 30.83 -3.07 -8.35
C ALA A 3 31.27 -3.99 -7.20
N GLY A 4 31.42 -3.43 -6.00
CA GLY A 4 31.50 -4.18 -4.77
C GLY A 4 30.15 -4.82 -4.49
N LEU A 5 29.93 -6.01 -5.04
CA LEU A 5 28.91 -6.95 -4.56
C LEU A 5 29.25 -7.26 -3.11
N LEU A 6 28.65 -6.52 -2.18
CA LEU A 6 28.61 -6.88 -0.77
C LEU A 6 28.03 -8.29 -0.70
N ALA A 7 28.88 -9.26 -0.36
CA ALA A 7 28.46 -10.60 -0.03
C ALA A 7 27.39 -10.49 1.07
N ILE A 8 26.15 -10.86 0.74
CA ILE A 8 25.11 -11.05 1.73
C ILE A 8 25.63 -12.17 2.64
N ASN A 9 26.02 -11.81 3.86
CA ASN A 9 26.52 -12.72 4.86
C ASN A 9 25.54 -13.90 5.03
N ALA A 10 26.07 -15.10 5.29
CA ALA A 10 25.34 -16.34 5.56
C ALA A 10 24.47 -16.32 6.84
N GLN A 11 24.06 -15.12 7.30
CA GLN A 11 23.35 -14.87 8.54
C GLN A 11 22.04 -14.10 8.32
N ALA A 12 21.60 -13.96 7.06
CA ALA A 12 20.29 -13.38 6.77
C ALA A 12 19.18 -14.24 7.40
N ALA A 13 18.51 -13.70 8.40
CA ALA A 13 17.42 -14.32 9.12
C ALA A 13 16.10 -13.64 8.76
N GLN A 14 15.00 -14.38 8.86
CA GLN A 14 13.68 -13.81 8.75
C GLN A 14 13.35 -13.03 10.03
N PRO A 15 12.83 -11.79 9.93
CA PRO A 15 12.43 -11.02 11.10
C PRO A 15 11.26 -11.69 11.85
N PRO A 16 11.13 -11.46 13.16
CA PRO A 16 10.02 -12.02 13.94
C PRO A 16 8.67 -11.53 13.39
N GLN A 17 7.69 -12.43 13.35
CA GLN A 17 6.32 -12.14 12.92
C GLN A 17 5.42 -11.82 14.13
N PRO A 18 4.40 -10.95 13.97
CA PRO A 18 3.46 -10.64 15.04
C PRO A 18 2.87 -11.90 15.66
N LYS A 19 3.10 -12.11 16.96
CA LYS A 19 2.57 -13.27 17.70
C LYS A 19 1.17 -13.03 18.28
N ALA A 20 0.82 -11.76 18.46
CA ALA A 20 -0.43 -11.33 19.06
C ALA A 20 -1.12 -10.29 18.19
N ALA A 21 -2.45 -10.25 18.30
CA ALA A 21 -3.24 -9.20 17.70
C ALA A 21 -2.98 -7.86 18.39
N TYR A 22 -3.01 -6.77 17.62
CA TYR A 22 -2.74 -5.43 18.13
C TYR A 22 -3.51 -4.36 17.37
N GLN A 23 -3.62 -3.19 18.01
CA GLN A 23 -4.02 -1.94 17.40
C GLN A 23 -2.90 -0.92 17.59
N ALA A 24 -2.57 -0.16 16.54
CA ALA A 24 -1.59 0.90 16.59
C ALA A 24 -2.13 2.19 15.96
N GLN A 25 -1.82 3.34 16.56
CA GLN A 25 -1.92 4.64 15.91
C GLN A 25 -0.59 4.91 15.21
N VAL A 26 -0.63 5.25 13.93
CA VAL A 26 0.57 5.34 13.10
C VAL A 26 0.54 6.60 12.24
N ASP A 27 1.73 7.09 11.93
CA ASP A 27 1.96 8.09 10.89
C ASP A 27 2.54 7.39 9.66
N ILE A 28 1.86 7.52 8.52
CA ILE A 28 2.34 7.03 7.22
C ILE A 28 2.84 8.23 6.43
N TRP A 29 4.14 8.28 6.13
CA TRP A 29 4.71 9.35 5.32
C TRP A 29 4.75 8.95 3.85
N ASP A 30 4.08 9.75 3.01
CA ASP A 30 4.15 9.63 1.55
C ASP A 30 5.21 10.59 1.02
N ALA A 31 6.33 10.02 0.57
CA ALA A 31 7.45 10.78 0.01
C ALA A 31 7.05 11.56 -1.26
N ARG A 32 6.09 11.05 -2.06
CA ARG A 32 5.68 11.68 -3.33
C ARG A 32 5.00 13.02 -3.10
N ASN A 33 4.17 13.07 -2.06
CA ASN A 33 3.39 14.25 -1.69
C ASN A 33 4.04 15.04 -0.55
N ASN A 34 5.14 14.54 0.00
CA ASN A 34 5.80 15.02 1.23
C ASN A 34 4.79 15.26 2.37
N ARG A 35 3.91 14.29 2.62
CA ARG A 35 2.79 14.41 3.57
C ARG A 35 2.74 13.25 4.55
N VAL A 36 2.17 13.50 5.71
CA VAL A 36 1.93 12.49 6.74
C VAL A 36 0.44 12.23 6.84
N TYR A 37 0.06 10.96 6.75
CA TYR A 37 -1.30 10.49 6.90
C TYR A 37 -1.42 9.74 8.23
N PRO A 38 -2.13 10.29 9.23
CA PRO A 38 -2.43 9.56 10.44
C PRO A 38 -3.38 8.40 10.13
N ALA A 39 -3.09 7.23 10.67
CA ALA A 39 -3.89 6.04 10.46
C ALA A 39 -3.99 5.20 11.74
N VAL A 40 -4.98 4.31 11.75
CA VAL A 40 -5.10 3.25 12.75
C VAL A 40 -4.88 1.92 12.06
N VAL A 41 -3.90 1.17 12.53
CA VAL A 41 -3.61 -0.19 12.08
C VAL A 41 -4.21 -1.16 13.09
N ASN A 42 -5.00 -2.12 12.62
CA ASN A 42 -5.40 -3.30 13.38
C ASN A 42 -4.73 -4.50 12.71
N ALA A 43 -4.13 -5.39 13.50
CA ALA A 43 -3.57 -6.64 13.00
C ALA A 43 -4.13 -7.81 13.79
N TYR A 44 -4.48 -8.88 13.09
CA TYR A 44 -5.03 -10.10 13.65
C TYR A 44 -4.53 -11.29 12.84
N THR A 45 -3.83 -12.22 13.50
CA THR A 45 -3.16 -13.37 12.87
C THR A 45 -2.27 -12.93 11.71
N SER A 46 -2.70 -13.12 10.47
CA SER A 46 -2.03 -12.70 9.24
C SER A 46 -2.66 -11.47 8.60
N LYS A 47 -3.87 -11.07 9.02
CA LYS A 47 -4.64 -9.99 8.40
C LYS A 47 -4.26 -8.64 8.98
N MET A 48 -4.24 -7.64 8.13
CA MET A 48 -4.00 -6.26 8.52
C MET A 48 -5.14 -5.38 8.02
N ARG A 49 -5.53 -4.39 8.81
CA ARG A 49 -6.49 -3.36 8.44
C ARG A 49 -5.88 -2.01 8.74
N ILE A 50 -5.92 -1.11 7.77
CA ILE A 50 -5.45 0.26 7.88
C ILE A 50 -6.64 1.17 7.66
N ARG A 51 -7.00 1.97 8.65
CA ARG A 51 -7.98 3.04 8.53
C ARG A 51 -7.24 4.37 8.50
N MET A 52 -7.17 5.00 7.33
CA MET A 52 -6.63 6.35 7.19
C MET A 52 -7.62 7.34 7.80
N GLN A 53 -7.14 8.22 8.67
CA GLN A 53 -7.96 9.30 9.20
C GLN A 53 -8.09 10.40 8.15
N LYS A 54 -9.28 11.00 8.05
CA LYS A 54 -9.53 12.08 7.09
C LYS A 54 -8.76 13.33 7.52
N THR A 55 -7.83 13.75 6.68
CA THR A 55 -7.14 15.03 6.83
C THR A 55 -7.93 16.14 6.13
N GLN A 56 -7.51 17.40 6.32
CA GLN A 56 -8.13 18.55 5.66
C GLN A 56 -8.12 18.43 4.13
N GLU A 57 -7.10 17.80 3.57
CA GLU A 57 -6.94 17.64 2.12
C GLU A 57 -7.79 16.48 1.57
N MET A 58 -8.22 15.57 2.45
CA MET A 58 -9.18 14.54 2.12
C MET A 58 -10.63 15.01 2.28
N GLN A 59 -10.89 16.29 2.56
CA GLN A 59 -12.26 16.80 2.78
C GLN A 59 -13.20 16.50 1.61
N ASN A 60 -12.68 16.55 0.39
CA ASN A 60 -13.42 16.29 -0.84
C ASN A 60 -13.53 14.78 -1.18
N MET A 61 -12.82 13.91 -0.46
CA MET A 61 -13.01 12.47 -0.66
C MET A 61 -14.37 12.04 -0.10
N PRO A 62 -15.11 11.18 -0.84
CA PRO A 62 -16.37 10.65 -0.35
C PRO A 62 -16.15 9.82 0.92
N GLY A 63 -17.03 10.02 1.90
CA GLY A 63 -16.95 9.37 3.21
C GLY A 63 -16.03 10.06 4.22
N ASP A 64 -15.87 9.43 5.37
CA ASP A 64 -15.19 9.94 6.56
C ASP A 64 -13.77 9.38 6.71
N ALA A 65 -13.45 8.30 6.01
CA ALA A 65 -12.14 7.65 6.02
C ALA A 65 -12.06 6.59 4.92
N ALA A 66 -10.85 6.28 4.46
CA ALA A 66 -10.60 5.12 3.61
C ALA A 66 -10.04 3.97 4.48
N VAL A 67 -10.59 2.77 4.29
CA VAL A 67 -10.12 1.55 4.94
C VAL A 67 -9.53 0.64 3.89
N ALA A 68 -8.34 0.12 4.17
CA ALA A 68 -7.72 -0.98 3.44
C ALA A 68 -7.61 -2.20 4.36
N VAL A 69 -7.97 -3.38 3.85
CA VAL A 69 -7.79 -4.67 4.54
C VAL A 69 -6.91 -5.54 3.65
N PHE A 70 -5.94 -6.21 4.24
CA PHE A 70 -4.94 -7.04 3.59
C PHE A 70 -5.00 -8.45 4.19
N ASP A 71 -5.04 -9.45 3.33
CA ASP A 71 -4.90 -10.85 3.70
C ASP A 71 -3.78 -11.49 2.89
N PRO A 72 -2.54 -11.54 3.42
CA PRO A 72 -1.40 -12.13 2.72
C PRO A 72 -1.54 -13.64 2.53
N VAL A 73 -2.43 -14.31 3.28
CA VAL A 73 -2.65 -15.76 3.12
C VAL A 73 -3.47 -16.02 1.85
N THR A 74 -4.48 -15.20 1.58
CA THR A 74 -5.28 -15.33 0.35
C THR A 74 -4.72 -14.52 -0.82
N GLY A 75 -3.83 -13.57 -0.55
CA GLY A 75 -3.32 -12.62 -1.55
C GLY A 75 -4.32 -11.52 -1.93
N GLU A 76 -5.40 -11.38 -1.16
CA GLU A 76 -6.48 -10.44 -1.43
C GLU A 76 -6.33 -9.17 -0.60
N ALA A 77 -6.74 -8.05 -1.18
CA ALA A 77 -6.93 -6.80 -0.47
C ALA A 77 -8.28 -6.17 -0.82
N PHE A 78 -8.85 -5.46 0.15
CA PHE A 78 -10.11 -4.73 0.01
C PHE A 78 -9.89 -3.28 0.37
N VAL A 79 -10.38 -2.36 -0.44
CA VAL A 79 -10.36 -0.93 -0.14
C VAL A 79 -11.78 -0.39 -0.24
N TYR A 80 -12.23 0.33 0.79
CA TYR A 80 -13.57 0.92 0.82
C TYR A 80 -13.60 2.23 1.61
N PRO A 81 -14.43 3.20 1.21
CA PRO A 81 -14.70 4.36 2.03
C PRO A 81 -15.59 3.94 3.22
N THR A 82 -15.49 4.67 4.32
CA THR A 82 -16.39 4.57 5.48
C THR A 82 -17.18 5.86 5.63
N GLY A 83 -18.28 5.83 6.39
CA GLY A 83 -19.14 6.99 6.58
C GLY A 83 -20.24 7.10 5.53
N ARG A 84 -20.92 8.25 5.51
CA ARG A 84 -21.99 8.52 4.53
C ARG A 84 -21.39 8.92 3.19
N VAL A 85 -21.75 8.20 2.14
CA VAL A 85 -21.43 8.56 0.75
C VAL A 85 -22.67 9.27 0.19
N ALA A 86 -22.52 10.52 -0.27
CA ALA A 86 -23.64 11.47 -0.40
C ALA A 86 -24.75 11.09 -1.39
N ALA A 87 -24.55 10.12 -2.28
CA ALA A 87 -25.56 9.71 -3.27
C ALA A 87 -25.25 8.37 -3.95
N GLY A 88 -24.37 7.53 -3.36
CA GLY A 88 -23.76 6.40 -4.08
C GLY A 88 -23.90 5.07 -3.35
N GLU A 89 -23.90 4.00 -4.12
CA GLU A 89 -23.68 2.64 -3.59
C GLU A 89 -22.35 2.60 -2.84
N GLN A 90 -22.36 1.98 -1.66
CA GLN A 90 -21.13 1.69 -0.93
C GLN A 90 -20.41 0.55 -1.65
N ILE A 91 -19.22 0.85 -2.19
CA ILE A 91 -18.44 -0.10 -2.99
C ILE A 91 -17.22 -0.56 -2.19
N VAL A 92 -16.94 -1.87 -2.24
CA VAL A 92 -15.65 -2.46 -1.86
C VAL A 92 -14.88 -2.76 -3.13
N MET A 93 -13.72 -2.14 -3.28
CA MET A 93 -12.78 -2.47 -4.35
C MET A 93 -11.93 -3.65 -3.90
N LYS A 94 -12.02 -4.77 -4.59
CA LYS A 94 -11.12 -5.90 -4.42
C LYS A 94 -9.91 -5.72 -5.35
N LEU A 95 -8.72 -5.84 -4.77
CA LEU A 95 -7.43 -5.62 -5.41
C LEU A 95 -6.49 -6.78 -5.08
N ASP A 96 -5.55 -7.07 -5.96
CA ASP A 96 -4.41 -7.92 -5.63
C ASP A 96 -3.40 -7.14 -4.76
N MET A 97 -2.65 -7.88 -3.93
CA MET A 97 -1.66 -7.30 -3.01
C MET A 97 -0.57 -6.46 -3.70
N GLN A 98 -0.17 -6.82 -4.93
CA GLN A 98 0.87 -6.08 -5.66
C GLN A 98 0.37 -4.68 -6.03
N ARG A 99 -0.88 -4.56 -6.47
CA ARG A 99 -1.51 -3.26 -6.75
C ARG A 99 -1.68 -2.41 -5.51
N VAL A 100 -2.06 -2.99 -4.37
CA VAL A 100 -2.19 -2.15 -3.16
C VAL A 100 -0.83 -1.66 -2.67
N SER A 101 0.21 -2.49 -2.76
CA SER A 101 1.59 -2.09 -2.45
C SER A 101 2.06 -0.91 -3.31
N SER A 102 1.73 -0.90 -4.62
CA SER A 102 2.06 0.23 -5.49
C SER A 102 1.24 1.49 -5.16
N MET A 103 -0.04 1.36 -4.81
CA MET A 103 -0.88 2.48 -4.39
C MET A 103 -0.35 3.15 -3.11
N LEU A 104 0.05 2.35 -2.12
CA LEU A 104 0.63 2.82 -0.86
C LEU A 104 2.09 3.31 -0.99
N GLY A 105 2.60 3.46 -2.22
CA GLY A 105 3.94 4.01 -2.45
C GLY A 105 5.06 3.13 -1.90
N GLY A 106 4.86 1.80 -1.88
CA GLY A 106 5.84 0.87 -1.34
C GLY A 106 5.94 0.85 0.19
N ALA A 107 5.01 1.51 0.90
CA ALA A 107 4.83 1.34 2.33
C ALA A 107 4.26 -0.07 2.64
N SER A 108 5.09 -1.09 2.43
CA SER A 108 4.80 -2.47 2.86
C SER A 108 5.26 -2.62 4.30
N PHE A 109 4.30 -2.80 5.21
CA PHE A 109 4.56 -3.16 6.60
C PHE A 109 4.65 -4.68 6.80
N ASP A 110 4.38 -5.45 5.74
CA ASP A 110 4.63 -6.88 5.71
C ASP A 110 6.12 -7.14 5.51
N VAL A 111 6.76 -7.63 6.58
CA VAL A 111 8.16 -8.03 6.60
C VAL A 111 8.33 -9.55 6.52
N SER A 112 7.23 -10.31 6.39
CA SER A 112 7.23 -11.78 6.44
C SER A 112 8.05 -12.43 5.33
N HIS A 113 8.12 -11.79 4.16
CA HIS A 113 8.86 -12.27 3.00
C HIS A 113 10.29 -11.69 2.90
N LEU A 114 10.69 -10.83 3.85
CA LEU A 114 11.99 -10.19 3.86
C LEU A 114 13.00 -11.01 4.64
N GLN A 115 14.27 -10.85 4.29
CA GLN A 115 15.39 -11.41 5.02
C GLN A 115 16.34 -10.30 5.42
N GLY A 116 17.01 -10.45 6.56
CA GLY A 116 17.89 -9.40 7.04
C GLY A 116 18.71 -9.75 8.24
N GLN A 117 19.38 -8.75 8.76
CA GLN A 117 20.22 -8.85 9.94
C GLN A 117 19.85 -7.76 10.94
N LYS A 118 19.98 -8.08 12.23
CA LYS A 118 19.88 -7.07 13.29
C LYS A 118 21.10 -6.16 13.22
N ILE A 119 20.86 -4.86 13.19
CA ILE A 119 21.90 -3.82 13.10
C ILE A 119 21.91 -2.91 14.32
N GLY A 120 20.91 -3.00 15.21
CA GLY A 120 20.83 -2.16 16.39
C GLY A 120 19.60 -2.42 17.24
N HIS A 121 19.34 -1.51 18.18
CA HIS A 121 18.18 -1.52 19.05
C HIS A 121 17.72 -0.08 19.30
N ARG A 122 16.41 0.13 19.43
CA ARG A 122 15.80 1.45 19.65
C ARG A 122 14.50 1.30 20.46
N THR A 123 14.06 2.40 21.06
CA THR A 123 12.71 2.52 21.62
C THR A 123 11.82 3.38 20.72
N VAL A 124 10.65 2.87 20.34
CA VAL A 124 9.63 3.59 19.56
C VAL A 124 8.28 3.44 20.26
N ALA A 125 7.52 4.53 20.39
CA ALA A 125 6.23 4.53 21.11
C ALA A 125 6.29 3.93 22.53
N GLY A 126 7.43 4.05 23.22
CA GLY A 126 7.65 3.47 24.56
C GLY A 126 8.00 1.98 24.58
N GLU A 127 8.12 1.33 23.42
CA GLU A 127 8.40 -0.09 23.28
C GLU A 127 9.82 -0.31 22.72
N GLY A 128 10.56 -1.26 23.30
CA GLY A 128 11.87 -1.67 22.79
C GLY A 128 11.74 -2.53 21.54
N CYS A 129 12.57 -2.25 20.53
CA CYS A 129 12.61 -2.99 19.28
C CYS A 129 14.04 -3.12 18.74
N ASP A 130 14.30 -4.22 18.04
CA ASP A 130 15.55 -4.41 17.32
C ASP A 130 15.46 -3.72 15.96
N GLU A 131 16.50 -2.98 15.57
CA GLU A 131 16.61 -2.42 14.22
C GLU A 131 17.14 -3.51 13.29
N TRP A 132 16.38 -3.80 12.24
CA TRP A 132 16.70 -4.78 11.20
C TRP A 132 16.98 -4.06 9.89
N GLN A 133 18.10 -4.41 9.24
CA GLN A 133 18.31 -4.11 7.83
C GLN A 133 17.74 -5.26 7.01
N LEU A 134 16.70 -4.96 6.23
CA LEU A 134 15.89 -5.94 5.50
C LEU A 134 16.06 -5.77 3.99
N ALA A 135 16.04 -6.87 3.26
CA ALA A 135 16.01 -6.91 1.81
C ALA A 135 15.00 -7.96 1.33
N SER A 136 14.37 -7.71 0.18
CA SER A 136 13.56 -8.72 -0.49
C SER A 136 14.48 -9.64 -1.31
N PRO A 137 14.39 -10.98 -1.14
CA PRO A 137 15.11 -11.92 -2.00
C PRO A 137 14.76 -11.76 -3.49
N GLN A 138 13.52 -11.36 -3.79
CA GLN A 138 13.03 -11.15 -5.16
C GLN A 138 13.43 -9.78 -5.72
N GLN A 139 13.70 -8.80 -4.85
CA GLN A 139 14.09 -7.44 -5.22
C GLN A 139 15.27 -6.98 -4.35
N PRO A 140 16.49 -7.52 -4.55
CA PRO A 140 17.64 -7.27 -3.65
C PRO A 140 18.10 -5.81 -3.64
N ASN A 141 17.73 -5.04 -4.67
CA ASN A 141 17.99 -3.59 -4.75
C ASN A 141 17.05 -2.77 -3.86
N LYS A 142 15.95 -3.35 -3.36
CA LYS A 142 15.04 -2.71 -2.40
C LYS A 142 15.42 -3.15 -1.00
N GLN A 143 16.07 -2.24 -0.28
CA GLN A 143 16.49 -2.43 1.10
C GLN A 143 15.82 -1.42 2.01
N GLY A 144 15.47 -1.86 3.21
CA GLY A 144 14.83 -1.05 4.23
C GLY A 144 15.47 -1.26 5.59
N VAL A 145 15.17 -0.34 6.51
CA VAL A 145 15.41 -0.50 7.93
C VAL A 145 14.07 -0.51 8.63
N ALA A 146 13.83 -1.49 9.50
CA ALA A 146 12.63 -1.57 10.30
C ALA A 146 12.98 -1.79 11.78
N CYS A 147 12.26 -1.14 12.68
CA CYS A 147 12.34 -1.44 14.11
C CYS A 147 11.24 -2.41 14.48
N ILE A 148 11.60 -3.63 14.90
CA ILE A 148 10.66 -4.74 15.14
C ILE A 148 10.79 -5.23 16.57
N THR A 149 9.67 -5.29 17.30
CA THR A 149 9.65 -5.83 18.67
C THR A 149 9.96 -7.32 18.71
N GLN A 150 10.28 -7.85 19.89
CA GLN A 150 10.53 -9.28 20.09
C GLN A 150 9.32 -10.16 19.74
N ASP A 151 8.10 -9.62 19.92
CA ASP A 151 6.85 -10.28 19.52
C ASP A 151 6.45 -10.02 18.06
N GLY A 152 7.30 -9.35 17.28
CA GLY A 152 7.22 -9.25 15.83
C GLY A 152 6.41 -8.06 15.28
N VAL A 153 6.07 -7.08 16.12
CA VAL A 153 5.38 -5.87 15.68
C VAL A 153 6.39 -4.90 15.06
N VAL A 154 6.11 -4.44 13.84
CA VAL A 154 6.85 -3.35 13.21
C VAL A 154 6.43 -2.02 13.86
N LEU A 155 7.37 -1.31 14.49
CA LEU A 155 7.14 -0.02 15.12
C LEU A 155 7.57 1.17 14.25
N SER A 156 8.58 0.97 13.42
CA SER A 156 8.91 1.92 12.36
C SER A 156 9.50 1.20 11.15
N ALA A 157 9.37 1.82 9.99
CA ALA A 157 10.03 1.38 8.77
C ALA A 157 10.51 2.58 7.95
N ARG A 158 11.59 2.40 7.21
CA ARG A 158 12.13 3.32 6.21
C ARG A 158 12.89 2.58 5.13
N GLU A 159 13.05 3.21 3.97
CA GLU A 159 14.06 2.77 3.02
C GLU A 159 15.46 2.99 3.62
N LEU A 160 16.45 2.16 3.23
CA LEU A 160 17.79 2.17 3.84
C LEU A 160 18.45 3.57 3.84
N ASN A 161 18.23 4.35 2.77
CA ASN A 161 18.81 5.68 2.59
C ASN A 161 17.83 6.83 2.88
N ALA A 162 16.61 6.52 3.32
CA ALA A 162 15.63 7.55 3.64
C ALA A 162 15.97 8.22 4.97
N ARG A 163 15.84 9.56 5.00
CA ARG A 163 16.04 10.36 6.23
C ARG A 163 14.87 10.26 7.21
N ARG A 164 13.71 9.78 6.73
CA ARG A 164 12.46 9.74 7.48
C ARG A 164 11.83 8.37 7.37
N ASP A 165 11.17 7.97 8.45
CA ASP A 165 10.36 6.77 8.49
C ASP A 165 9.10 6.96 7.64
N ASN A 166 8.86 6.04 6.68
CA ASN A 166 7.60 6.00 5.91
C ASN A 166 6.45 5.41 6.74
N TYR A 167 6.79 4.78 7.86
CA TYR A 167 5.85 4.26 8.85
C TYR A 167 6.39 4.50 10.25
N LEU A 168 5.58 5.10 11.13
CA LEU A 168 5.97 5.33 12.51
C LEU A 168 4.79 5.11 13.45
N VAL A 169 4.89 4.12 14.33
CA VAL A 169 3.92 3.89 15.41
C VAL A 169 4.08 4.98 16.46
N ARG A 170 2.94 5.56 16.86
CA ARG A 170 2.81 6.57 17.93
C ARG A 170 2.32 5.97 19.23
N GLN A 171 1.39 5.03 19.12
CA GLN A 171 0.82 4.31 20.25
C GLN A 171 0.46 2.90 19.80
N ILE A 172 0.64 1.92 20.69
CA ILE A 172 0.25 0.54 20.45
C ILE A 172 -0.52 -0.02 21.65
N SER A 173 -1.51 -0.85 21.37
CA SER A 173 -2.21 -1.66 22.36
C SER A 173 -2.33 -3.08 21.83
N ARG A 174 -1.86 -4.05 22.62
CA ARG A 174 -1.99 -5.48 22.30
C ARG A 174 -3.30 -6.01 22.87
N GLY A 175 -3.93 -6.91 22.14
CA GLY A 175 -5.17 -7.55 22.59
C GLY A 175 -6.03 -8.08 21.44
N PRO A 176 -7.01 -8.95 21.75
CA PRO A 176 -7.92 -9.50 20.75
C PRO A 176 -8.57 -8.41 19.91
N GLN A 177 -8.72 -8.67 18.61
CA GLN A 177 -9.40 -7.78 17.67
C GLN A 177 -10.70 -8.45 17.20
N ASP A 178 -11.74 -7.66 16.95
CA ASP A 178 -12.97 -8.18 16.35
C ASP A 178 -12.69 -8.64 14.90
N ALA A 179 -12.94 -9.91 14.62
CA ALA A 179 -12.76 -10.49 13.29
C ALA A 179 -13.54 -9.75 12.20
N LYS A 180 -14.68 -9.12 12.55
CA LYS A 180 -15.50 -8.33 11.61
C LYS A 180 -14.77 -7.12 11.05
N LEU A 181 -13.74 -6.61 11.73
CA LEU A 181 -12.91 -5.51 11.21
C LEU A 181 -12.18 -5.88 9.92
N PHE A 182 -11.88 -7.17 9.74
CA PHE A 182 -11.11 -7.71 8.62
C PHE A 182 -12.00 -8.30 7.52
N MET A 183 -13.29 -7.97 7.54
CA MET A 183 -14.25 -8.37 6.52
C MET A 183 -14.80 -7.12 5.83
N PRO A 184 -15.18 -7.22 4.54
CA PRO A 184 -16.00 -6.19 3.90
C PRO A 184 -17.28 -5.93 4.71
N PRO A 185 -17.73 -4.68 4.88
CA PRO A 185 -18.96 -4.40 5.61
C PRO A 185 -20.20 -4.94 4.87
N VAL A 186 -21.21 -5.35 5.62
CA VAL A 186 -22.48 -5.83 5.07
C VAL A 186 -23.14 -4.73 4.24
N GLY A 187 -23.69 -5.09 3.08
CA GLY A 187 -24.39 -4.17 2.18
C GLY A 187 -23.49 -3.44 1.19
N TYR A 188 -22.16 -3.58 1.29
CA TYR A 188 -21.27 -3.05 0.26
C TYR A 188 -21.30 -3.95 -0.97
N ARG A 189 -21.32 -3.34 -2.16
CA ARG A 189 -21.15 -4.06 -3.42
C ARG A 189 -19.67 -4.25 -3.69
N THR A 190 -19.23 -5.49 -3.85
CA THR A 190 -17.84 -5.78 -4.22
C THR A 190 -17.64 -5.59 -5.72
N VAL A 191 -16.62 -4.84 -6.09
CA VAL A 191 -16.13 -4.67 -7.46
C VAL A 191 -14.72 -5.23 -7.54
N ASP A 192 -14.51 -6.22 -8.39
CA ASP A 192 -13.19 -6.76 -8.67
C ASP A 192 -12.46 -5.87 -9.69
N MET A 193 -11.49 -5.11 -9.20
CA MET A 193 -10.72 -4.19 -10.04
C MET A 193 -9.74 -4.93 -10.96
N GLY A 194 -9.34 -6.16 -10.61
CA GLY A 194 -8.48 -6.99 -11.45
C GLY A 194 -9.19 -7.37 -12.75
N SER A 195 -10.45 -7.83 -12.65
CA SER A 195 -11.27 -8.15 -13.82
C SER A 195 -11.57 -6.91 -14.68
N LEU A 196 -11.88 -5.77 -14.06
CA LEU A 196 -12.25 -4.54 -14.77
C LEU A 196 -11.07 -3.98 -15.57
N LEU A 197 -9.89 -3.90 -14.95
CA LEU A 197 -8.68 -3.40 -15.63
C LEU A 197 -8.15 -4.40 -16.66
N GLY A 198 -8.26 -5.71 -16.40
CA GLY A 198 -7.92 -6.74 -17.38
C GLY A 198 -8.79 -6.66 -18.65
N GLY A 199 -10.09 -6.41 -18.49
CA GLY A 199 -11.02 -6.19 -19.60
C GLY A 199 -10.69 -4.94 -20.41
N LEU A 200 -10.34 -3.83 -19.74
CA LEU A 200 -9.95 -2.58 -20.41
C LEU A 200 -8.63 -2.71 -21.18
N GLN A 201 -7.65 -3.42 -20.63
CA GLN A 201 -6.39 -3.73 -21.33
C GLN A 201 -6.64 -4.62 -22.55
N GLY A 202 -7.57 -5.58 -22.46
CA GLY A 202 -7.99 -6.41 -23.59
C GLY A 202 -8.70 -5.61 -24.69
N LEU A 203 -9.45 -4.57 -24.32
CA LEU A 203 -10.16 -3.69 -25.26
C LEU A 203 -9.24 -2.65 -25.92
N LEU A 204 -8.23 -2.15 -25.19
CA LEU A 204 -7.27 -1.18 -25.71
C LEU A 204 -6.02 -1.83 -26.35
N GLY A 205 -5.75 -3.10 -26.03
CA GLY A 205 -4.60 -3.87 -26.52
C GLY A 205 -4.96 -5.07 -27.41
N GLY A 206 -6.26 -5.31 -27.65
CA GLY A 206 -6.75 -6.42 -28.46
C GLY A 206 -7.12 -5.95 -29.86
N SER A 207 -6.38 -6.45 -30.85
CA SER A 207 -6.61 -6.35 -32.31
C SER A 207 -6.33 -5.00 -32.99
N GLY A 208 -5.05 -4.76 -33.31
CA GLY A 208 -4.72 -3.83 -34.40
C GLY A 208 -3.29 -3.31 -34.40
N GLY A 209 -2.43 -3.87 -35.25
CA GLY A 209 -1.27 -3.14 -35.76
C GLY A 209 0.04 -3.34 -35.01
N GLN A 210 0.74 -4.42 -35.36
CA GLN A 210 2.18 -4.56 -35.14
C GLN A 210 2.94 -3.60 -36.07
N SER A 211 3.00 -2.30 -35.75
CA SER A 211 3.94 -1.31 -36.32
C SER A 211 3.66 0.08 -35.73
N GLY A 212 4.47 0.55 -34.77
CA GLY A 212 4.35 1.94 -34.26
C GLY A 212 4.84 2.21 -32.83
N GLY A 213 5.44 1.23 -32.15
CA GLY A 213 5.77 1.28 -30.72
C GLY A 213 6.94 2.16 -30.27
N SER A 214 7.27 3.24 -30.99
CA SER A 214 8.43 4.10 -30.66
C SER A 214 8.09 5.57 -30.35
N MET A 215 6.83 5.99 -30.40
CA MET A 215 6.46 7.39 -30.09
C MET A 215 5.84 7.64 -28.70
N MET A 216 5.24 6.64 -28.04
CA MET A 216 4.54 6.88 -26.76
C MET A 216 5.41 6.73 -25.50
N GLN A 217 6.59 6.11 -25.58
CA GLN A 217 7.44 5.90 -24.39
C GLN A 217 8.23 7.14 -23.96
N ASN A 218 8.25 8.20 -24.79
CA ASN A 218 8.96 9.46 -24.51
C ASN A 218 8.01 10.62 -24.19
N MET A 219 6.72 10.35 -24.00
CA MET A 219 5.77 11.42 -23.65
C MET A 219 5.90 11.70 -22.16
N ASP A 220 6.40 12.89 -21.81
CA ASP A 220 6.44 13.34 -20.42
C ASP A 220 5.01 13.53 -19.88
N SER A 221 4.89 13.46 -18.55
CA SER A 221 3.62 13.61 -17.84
C SER A 221 2.95 14.96 -18.09
N GLU A 222 3.73 15.98 -18.44
CA GLU A 222 3.23 17.33 -18.71
C GLU A 222 2.45 17.39 -20.03
N THR A 223 2.94 16.68 -21.04
CA THR A 223 2.28 16.57 -22.35
C THR A 223 0.98 15.77 -22.26
N LEU A 224 0.96 14.70 -21.46
CA LEU A 224 -0.25 13.94 -21.14
C LEU A 224 -1.29 14.80 -20.42
N GLN A 225 -0.87 15.61 -19.45
CA GLN A 225 -1.75 16.49 -18.71
C GLN A 225 -2.36 17.58 -19.60
N LYS A 226 -1.56 18.20 -20.48
CA LYS A 226 -2.05 19.18 -21.47
C LYS A 226 -3.02 18.58 -22.48
N MET A 227 -2.86 17.30 -22.85
CA MET A 227 -3.86 16.64 -23.71
C MET A 227 -5.17 16.45 -22.96
N MET A 228 -5.14 16.00 -21.70
CA MET A 228 -6.35 15.78 -20.91
C MET A 228 -7.12 17.07 -20.60
N GLU A 229 -6.43 18.20 -20.41
CA GLU A 229 -7.07 19.51 -20.21
C GLU A 229 -7.81 20.02 -21.46
N ASN A 230 -7.47 19.53 -22.64
CA ASN A 230 -8.07 19.94 -23.91
C ASN A 230 -9.13 18.99 -24.45
N VAL A 231 -9.41 17.86 -23.78
CA VAL A 231 -10.51 16.98 -24.17
C VAL A 231 -11.81 17.56 -23.65
N ASP A 232 -12.72 17.89 -24.57
CA ASP A 232 -14.02 18.40 -24.18
C ASP A 232 -14.84 17.32 -23.43
N PRO A 233 -15.69 17.71 -22.46
CA PRO A 233 -16.46 16.77 -21.65
C PRO A 233 -17.44 15.90 -22.46
N GLU A 234 -17.97 16.39 -23.58
CA GLU A 234 -18.90 15.62 -24.42
C GLU A 234 -18.18 14.49 -25.15
N THR A 235 -16.96 14.73 -25.63
CA THR A 235 -16.11 13.72 -26.24
C THR A 235 -15.77 12.62 -25.23
N LEU A 236 -15.48 12.99 -23.98
CA LEU A 236 -15.23 12.05 -22.88
C LEU A 236 -16.49 11.21 -22.57
N GLN A 237 -17.67 11.83 -22.60
CA GLN A 237 -18.95 11.15 -22.38
C GLN A 237 -19.33 10.20 -23.53
N LYS A 238 -19.05 10.58 -24.78
CA LYS A 238 -19.25 9.71 -25.96
C LYS A 238 -18.35 8.49 -25.94
N MET A 239 -17.07 8.64 -25.54
CA MET A 239 -16.16 7.50 -25.39
C MET A 239 -16.63 6.50 -24.32
N LEU A 240 -17.23 6.98 -23.23
CA LEU A 240 -17.79 6.12 -22.18
C LEU A 240 -19.06 5.39 -22.63
N GLN A 241 -19.83 5.97 -23.55
CA GLN A 241 -21.07 5.38 -24.06
C GLN A 241 -20.84 4.41 -25.23
N SER A 242 -19.78 4.61 -26.04
CA SER A 242 -19.48 3.75 -27.20
C SER A 242 -18.74 2.45 -26.85
N GLY A 243 -18.49 2.20 -25.56
CA GLY A 243 -17.76 1.02 -25.06
C GLY A 243 -18.63 -0.10 -24.47
N GLN A 244 -19.95 -0.06 -24.66
CA GLN A 244 -20.87 -1.17 -24.40
C GLN A 244 -21.18 -1.92 -25.69
#